data_AF-A0A0D6LSM6-F1
#
_entry.id   AF-A0A0D6LSM6-F1
#
_cell.length_a   1.000
_cell.length_b   1.000
_cell.length_c   1.000
_cell.angle_alpha   90.00
_cell.angle_beta   90.00
_cell.angle_gamma   90.00
#
_symmetry.space_group_name_H-M   'P 1'
#
loop_
_entity.id
_entity.type
_entity.pdbx_description
1 polymer ?
#
loop_
_entity_poly.entity_id
_entity_poly.type
_entity_poly.pdbx_seq_one_letter_code
_entity_poly.pdbx_strand_id
1 'polypeptide(L)'
;MILRLLRLTAFLAFTTIIVESMSPFVRRRFKEKPKHPVILIPGDGGSQLEANLTGKPSVVHYICSKQTADYFDLWLNLELFTPLVIDCWVDNMMLVFNSTTGLSSNMPGVDIRVPGFGGTSSIEWLDKSKDYFGTGKTVFAFLLMNSASDELHLYFDLLKVTIESTYRWHGNKKVITLGHSMGNPMMLYFYNKIVNQDWKDKYIESHVSLAAPWGGAMQIVRLFASGYNMNYYRLANVEEFFQDIKYPLGWDQYRVAAQMNGNLDPPGVKVHCIYGTGLDTPEKFYWAKGYFPDYPPSIVYGDGDGTVNRRSAEVCLRWNESNNVGKRVTTHEIPGAEHMAIMQNPAAIELVRKAIYGLL
;
A
#
# COMPACT_ATOMS: atom_id res chain seq x y z
N MET A 1 13.62 -47.24 -3.48
CA MET A 1 12.36 -48.00 -3.69
C MET A 1 11.35 -47.33 -2.77
N ILE A 2 10.49 -46.40 -3.20
CA ILE A 2 9.78 -46.23 -4.49
C ILE A 2 9.94 -44.78 -5.07
N LEU A 3 9.47 -44.60 -6.31
CA LEU A 3 9.63 -43.49 -7.26
C LEU A 3 8.75 -42.23 -7.03
N ARG A 4 9.25 -41.08 -7.53
CA ARG A 4 8.51 -39.95 -8.16
C ARG A 4 7.52 -39.16 -7.28
N LEU A 5 7.28 -37.86 -7.45
CA LEU A 5 7.91 -36.78 -8.25
C LEU A 5 8.49 -35.72 -7.25
N LEU A 6 9.01 -34.54 -7.59
CA LEU A 6 9.10 -33.75 -8.84
C LEU A 6 10.44 -32.96 -8.83
N ARG A 7 10.60 -31.99 -9.74
CA ARG A 7 11.61 -30.92 -9.73
C ARG A 7 10.99 -29.70 -10.41
N LEU A 8 11.25 -28.48 -9.93
CA LEU A 8 12.05 -27.49 -10.68
C LEU A 8 12.32 -26.22 -9.87
N THR A 9 13.38 -25.53 -10.25
CA THR A 9 13.92 -24.28 -9.70
C THR A 9 13.14 -23.04 -10.15
N ALA A 10 12.91 -22.09 -9.24
CA ALA A 10 12.60 -20.71 -9.57
C ALA A 10 13.02 -19.78 -8.42
N PHE A 11 13.60 -18.62 -8.77
CA PHE A 11 13.59 -17.31 -8.10
C PHE A 11 14.86 -16.54 -8.47
N LEU A 12 14.77 -15.87 -9.62
CA LEU A 12 15.77 -14.94 -10.16
C LEU A 12 15.00 -13.81 -10.89
N ALA A 13 13.82 -13.48 -10.36
CA ALA A 13 12.65 -13.28 -11.19
C ALA A 13 11.69 -12.24 -10.62
N PHE A 14 11.74 -11.03 -11.18
CA PHE A 14 10.57 -10.14 -11.27
C PHE A 14 10.55 -9.40 -12.62
N THR A 15 11.69 -8.95 -13.12
CA THR A 15 11.87 -8.62 -14.56
C THR A 15 11.74 -9.85 -15.46
N THR A 16 12.10 -11.03 -14.94
CA THR A 16 12.08 -12.33 -15.63
C THR A 16 10.72 -13.05 -15.54
N ILE A 17 9.88 -12.77 -14.53
CA ILE A 17 8.54 -13.41 -14.37
C ILE A 17 7.66 -13.20 -15.61
N ILE A 18 7.68 -11.98 -16.16
CA ILE A 18 6.89 -11.64 -17.35
C ILE A 18 7.33 -12.43 -18.58
N VAL A 19 8.62 -12.76 -18.69
CA VAL A 19 9.20 -13.44 -19.86
C VAL A 19 9.14 -14.96 -19.72
N GLU A 20 9.24 -15.49 -18.50
CA GLU A 20 9.37 -16.94 -18.26
C GLU A 20 8.06 -17.69 -18.02
N SER A 21 7.00 -16.99 -17.59
CA SER A 21 5.64 -17.56 -17.43
C SER A 21 4.92 -17.82 -18.76
N MET A 22 5.42 -17.25 -19.85
CA MET A 22 4.87 -17.41 -21.18
C MET A 22 5.47 -18.64 -21.89
N SER A 23 4.71 -19.29 -22.77
CA SER A 23 5.12 -20.56 -23.39
C SER A 23 6.47 -20.46 -24.14
N PRO A 24 7.16 -21.58 -24.44
CA PRO A 24 8.44 -21.56 -25.16
C PRO A 24 8.41 -20.80 -26.50
N PHE A 25 7.24 -20.70 -27.13
CA PHE A 25 7.02 -19.92 -28.34
C PHE A 25 7.15 -18.40 -28.12
N VAL A 26 6.87 -17.93 -26.90
CA VAL A 26 6.84 -16.51 -26.52
C VAL A 26 8.19 -16.03 -25.99
N ARG A 27 8.94 -16.87 -25.25
CA ARG A 27 10.34 -16.55 -24.84
C ARG A 27 11.22 -16.09 -26.01
N ARG A 28 10.99 -16.63 -27.20
CA ARG A 28 11.72 -16.30 -28.44
C ARG A 28 11.40 -14.91 -29.01
N ARG A 29 10.39 -14.20 -28.48
CA ARG A 29 9.87 -12.92 -29.01
C ARG A 29 10.43 -11.68 -28.32
N PHE A 30 10.94 -11.77 -27.09
CA PHE A 30 11.35 -10.60 -26.30
C PHE A 30 12.87 -10.34 -26.36
N LYS A 31 13.30 -9.58 -27.38
CA LYS A 31 14.66 -9.01 -27.50
C LYS A 31 14.77 -7.57 -26.99
N GLU A 32 13.66 -6.95 -26.60
CA GLU A 32 13.59 -5.51 -26.33
C GLU A 32 14.01 -5.16 -24.91
N LYS A 33 14.70 -4.02 -24.75
CA LYS A 33 15.06 -3.44 -23.45
C LYS A 33 13.92 -2.55 -22.95
N PRO A 34 13.64 -2.51 -21.63
CA PRO A 34 12.69 -1.55 -21.04
C PRO A 34 12.98 -0.11 -21.48
N LYS A 35 11.94 0.65 -21.84
CA LYS A 35 12.11 2.03 -22.28
C LYS A 35 12.42 2.96 -21.10
N HIS A 36 11.76 2.73 -19.97
CA HIS A 36 11.81 3.59 -18.77
C HIS A 36 12.23 2.78 -17.54
N PRO A 37 12.98 3.38 -16.58
CA PRO A 37 13.11 2.81 -15.24
C PRO A 37 11.76 2.85 -14.51
N VAL A 38 11.58 1.95 -13.54
CA VAL A 38 10.34 1.81 -12.77
C VAL A 38 10.66 1.94 -11.28
N ILE A 39 9.76 2.60 -10.55
CA ILE A 39 9.73 2.61 -9.09
C ILE A 39 8.38 2.07 -8.65
N LEU A 40 8.34 1.02 -7.82
CA LEU A 40 7.07 0.54 -7.26
C LEU A 40 6.86 1.14 -5.86
N ILE A 41 5.58 1.33 -5.51
CA ILE A 41 5.10 1.85 -4.24
C ILE A 41 4.11 0.81 -3.68
N PRO A 42 4.42 0.15 -2.56
CA PRO A 42 3.62 -0.96 -2.04
C PRO A 42 2.28 -0.49 -1.46
N GLY A 43 1.41 -1.45 -1.17
CA GLY A 43 0.19 -1.24 -0.39
C GLY A 43 0.44 -1.20 1.12
N ASP A 44 -0.66 -1.12 1.88
CA ASP A 44 -0.64 -1.27 3.33
C ASP A 44 -0.05 -2.63 3.74
N GLY A 45 0.87 -2.64 4.71
CA GLY A 45 1.62 -3.82 5.13
C GLY A 45 2.65 -4.36 4.13
N GLY A 46 2.82 -3.71 2.98
CA GLY A 46 3.64 -4.21 1.88
C GLY A 46 5.15 -3.94 1.98
N SER A 47 5.68 -3.51 3.14
CA SER A 47 7.12 -3.41 3.38
C SER A 47 7.52 -3.73 4.83
N GLN A 48 8.71 -4.31 5.02
CA GLN A 48 9.30 -4.58 6.35
C GLN A 48 9.41 -3.32 7.22
N LEU A 49 9.33 -3.50 8.54
CA LEU A 49 9.61 -2.49 9.57
C LEU A 49 10.60 -3.05 10.59
N GLU A 50 11.56 -2.23 10.99
CA GLU A 50 12.47 -2.50 12.09
C GLU A 50 12.21 -1.51 13.23
N ALA A 51 12.35 -1.96 14.48
CA ALA A 51 12.23 -1.09 15.65
C ALA A 51 13.37 -1.27 16.65
N ASN A 52 13.67 -0.21 17.40
CA ASN A 52 14.57 -0.23 18.53
C ASN A 52 13.86 0.36 19.76
N LEU A 53 13.87 -0.36 20.86
CA LEU A 53 13.32 0.10 22.14
C LEU A 53 14.43 0.84 22.88
N THR A 54 14.34 2.16 22.90
CA THR A 54 15.35 3.06 23.50
C THR A 54 15.14 3.30 24.99
N GLY A 55 13.97 2.91 25.54
CA GLY A 55 13.67 3.01 26.95
C GLY A 55 12.19 3.30 27.23
N LYS A 56 11.31 2.32 27.01
CA LYS A 56 9.88 2.47 27.26
C LYS A 56 9.61 2.77 28.75
N PRO A 57 8.85 3.83 29.10
CA PRO A 57 8.60 4.17 30.51
C PRO A 57 7.77 3.08 31.21
N SER A 58 6.77 2.56 30.52
CA SER A 58 5.89 1.46 30.92
C SER A 58 5.85 0.39 29.83
N VAL A 59 5.32 -0.79 30.18
CA VAL A 59 4.99 -1.88 29.25
C VAL A 59 3.66 -2.49 29.66
N VAL A 60 2.91 -3.03 28.70
CA VAL A 60 1.59 -3.64 28.94
C VAL A 60 1.65 -4.92 29.77
N HIS A 61 2.74 -5.68 29.69
CA HIS A 61 2.92 -6.92 30.44
C HIS A 61 4.40 -7.16 30.81
N TYR A 62 4.66 -7.98 31.84
CA TYR A 62 6.03 -8.18 32.38
C TYR A 62 7.00 -8.89 31.42
N ILE A 63 6.46 -9.54 30.39
CA ILE A 63 7.23 -10.22 29.33
C ILE A 63 7.67 -9.26 28.20
N CYS A 64 7.12 -8.06 28.14
CA CYS A 64 7.47 -7.09 27.11
C CYS A 64 8.76 -6.35 27.48
N SER A 65 9.72 -6.29 26.56
CA SER A 65 10.97 -5.56 26.74
C SER A 65 10.74 -4.05 26.82
N LYS A 66 11.48 -3.37 27.71
CA LYS A 66 11.58 -1.89 27.74
C LYS A 66 12.69 -1.34 26.86
N GLN A 67 13.72 -2.16 26.61
CA GLN A 67 14.92 -1.80 25.86
C GLN A 67 15.38 -2.98 24.99
N THR A 68 16.04 -2.67 23.87
CA THR A 68 16.72 -3.64 23.00
C THR A 68 18.16 -3.16 22.75
N ALA A 69 19.08 -4.09 22.45
CA ALA A 69 20.47 -3.74 22.18
C ALA A 69 20.62 -3.09 20.79
N ASP A 70 19.90 -3.63 19.80
CA ASP A 70 19.91 -3.23 18.40
C ASP A 70 18.47 -3.21 17.86
N TYR A 71 18.30 -2.80 16.60
CA TYR A 71 17.02 -2.92 15.90
C TYR A 71 16.64 -4.39 15.66
N PHE A 72 15.35 -4.69 15.82
CA PHE A 72 14.75 -6.00 15.53
C PHE A 72 13.61 -5.87 14.53
N ASP A 73 13.23 -6.99 13.91
CA ASP A 73 12.13 -7.06 12.94
C ASP A 73 10.78 -6.90 13.64
N LEU A 74 10.14 -5.75 13.46
CA LEU A 74 8.81 -5.42 13.97
C LEU A 74 7.72 -5.91 13.00
N TRP A 75 8.00 -5.91 11.69
CA TRP A 75 7.11 -6.41 10.66
C TRP A 75 7.92 -6.97 9.45
N LEU A 76 7.61 -8.14 8.90
CA LEU A 76 6.70 -9.18 9.38
C LEU A 76 7.50 -10.22 10.18
N ASN A 77 7.22 -10.34 11.48
CA ASN A 77 7.79 -11.37 12.33
C ASN A 77 6.67 -12.22 12.94
N LEU A 78 6.55 -13.47 12.52
CA LEU A 78 5.43 -14.34 12.88
C LEU A 78 5.42 -14.76 14.36
N GLU A 79 6.57 -14.73 15.04
CA GLU A 79 6.67 -15.06 16.47
C GLU A 79 5.98 -14.01 17.35
N LEU A 80 5.88 -12.76 16.86
CA LEU A 80 5.23 -11.64 17.54
C LEU A 80 3.70 -11.74 17.56
N PHE A 81 3.08 -12.60 16.75
CA PHE A 81 1.62 -12.85 16.77
C PHE A 81 1.20 -13.99 17.70
N THR A 82 2.10 -14.51 18.52
CA THR A 82 1.73 -15.48 19.55
C THR A 82 0.87 -14.81 20.64
N PRO A 83 -0.11 -15.50 21.27
CA PRO A 83 -1.02 -14.88 22.25
C PRO A 83 -0.35 -14.28 23.49
N LEU A 84 0.94 -14.56 23.71
CA LEU A 84 1.75 -13.98 24.78
C LEU A 84 2.45 -12.68 24.35
N VAL A 85 2.83 -12.55 23.07
CA VAL A 85 3.71 -11.46 22.59
C VAL A 85 2.93 -10.41 21.78
N ILE A 86 1.73 -10.74 21.30
CA ILE A 86 0.92 -9.84 20.48
C ILE A 86 0.62 -8.50 21.15
N ASP A 87 0.35 -8.47 22.47
CA ASP A 87 0.14 -7.22 23.20
C ASP A 87 1.40 -6.35 23.23
N CYS A 88 2.58 -6.97 23.36
CA CYS A 88 3.87 -6.27 23.27
C CYS A 88 4.12 -5.72 21.86
N TRP A 89 3.71 -6.45 20.82
CA TRP A 89 3.81 -6.01 19.43
C TRP A 89 2.88 -4.84 19.15
N VAL A 90 1.62 -4.89 19.60
CA VAL A 90 0.66 -3.77 19.51
C VAL A 90 1.22 -2.54 20.22
N ASP A 91 1.68 -2.67 21.46
CA ASP A 91 2.29 -1.59 22.25
C ASP A 91 3.57 -0.99 21.62
N ASN A 92 4.22 -1.69 20.68
CA ASN A 92 5.36 -1.20 19.90
C ASN A 92 4.95 -0.61 18.54
N MET A 93 3.91 -1.14 17.88
CA MET A 93 3.38 -0.66 16.60
C MET A 93 2.43 0.54 16.74
N MET A 94 1.92 0.81 17.94
CA MET A 94 1.00 1.93 18.19
C MET A 94 1.68 3.28 17.97
N LEU A 95 0.88 4.25 17.51
CA LEU A 95 1.24 5.66 17.42
C LEU A 95 0.51 6.47 18.48
N VAL A 96 1.18 7.49 19.01
CA VAL A 96 0.58 8.54 19.84
C VAL A 96 0.15 9.68 18.92
N PHE A 97 -1.16 9.94 18.85
CA PHE A 97 -1.71 11.05 18.06
C PHE A 97 -1.99 12.27 18.95
N ASN A 98 -1.59 13.45 18.48
CA ASN A 98 -1.84 14.73 19.13
C ASN A 98 -2.92 15.52 18.37
N SER A 99 -4.16 15.51 18.88
CA SER A 99 -5.29 16.21 18.26
C SER A 99 -5.10 17.73 18.10
N THR A 100 -4.19 18.36 18.84
CA THR A 100 -3.91 19.80 18.73
C THR A 100 -3.05 20.12 17.52
N THR A 101 -2.06 19.28 17.23
CA THR A 101 -1.16 19.47 16.07
C THR A 101 -1.64 18.71 14.83
N GLY A 102 -2.49 17.70 15.01
CA GLY A 102 -2.89 16.76 13.95
C GLY A 102 -1.78 15.77 13.58
N LEU A 103 -0.74 15.63 14.42
CA LEU A 103 0.44 14.82 14.12
C LEU A 103 0.50 13.55 14.98
N SER A 104 1.03 12.48 14.39
CA SER A 104 1.38 11.23 15.06
C SER A 104 2.88 11.17 15.39
N SER A 105 3.24 10.55 16.50
CA SER A 105 4.60 10.11 16.82
C SER A 105 4.63 8.63 17.25
N ASN A 106 5.79 8.00 17.19
CA ASN A 106 6.00 6.66 17.74
C ASN A 106 5.72 6.64 19.25
N MET A 107 5.45 5.45 19.79
CA MET A 107 5.25 5.26 21.24
C MET A 107 6.50 5.66 22.05
N PRO A 108 6.37 6.23 23.26
CA PRO A 108 7.52 6.71 24.03
C PRO A 108 8.55 5.60 24.31
N GLY A 109 9.79 5.84 23.89
CA GLY A 109 10.88 4.86 24.00
C GLY A 109 10.88 3.79 22.90
N VAL A 110 10.13 3.99 21.81
CA VAL A 110 10.16 3.19 20.58
C VAL A 110 10.63 4.07 19.43
N ASP A 111 11.65 3.60 18.70
CA ASP A 111 12.08 4.17 17.43
C ASP A 111 11.78 3.15 16.32
N ILE A 112 11.16 3.58 15.22
CA ILE A 112 10.76 2.72 14.09
C ILE A 112 11.45 3.23 12.83
N ARG A 113 11.89 2.30 11.96
CA ARG A 113 12.47 2.63 10.65
C ARG A 113 12.08 1.63 9.58
N VAL A 114 12.17 2.08 8.33
CA VAL A 114 12.09 1.19 7.15
C VAL A 114 13.50 0.74 6.75
N PRO A 115 13.84 -0.56 6.81
CA PRO A 115 15.11 -1.05 6.30
C PRO A 115 15.17 -1.05 4.76
N GLY A 116 16.35 -0.77 4.21
CA GLY A 116 16.65 -1.00 2.80
C GLY A 116 16.03 -0.03 1.81
N PHE A 117 15.79 1.24 2.19
CA PHE A 117 15.23 2.25 1.27
C PHE A 117 16.03 2.36 -0.04
N GLY A 118 15.33 2.34 -1.18
CA GLY A 118 15.92 2.26 -2.53
C GLY A 118 16.37 0.86 -2.97
N GLY A 119 16.31 -0.15 -2.09
CA GLY A 119 16.50 -1.58 -2.40
C GLY A 119 15.20 -2.30 -2.79
N THR A 120 15.25 -3.64 -2.86
CA THR A 120 14.13 -4.50 -3.30
C THR A 120 13.73 -5.57 -2.28
N SER A 121 14.66 -5.97 -1.39
CA SER A 121 14.49 -7.13 -0.51
C SER A 121 13.36 -6.98 0.50
N SER A 122 13.18 -5.81 1.09
CA SER A 122 12.21 -5.53 2.17
C SER A 122 10.74 -5.42 1.73
N ILE A 123 10.46 -5.75 0.46
CA ILE A 123 9.12 -5.74 -0.16
C ILE A 123 8.89 -6.96 -1.08
N GLU A 124 9.96 -7.54 -1.64
CA GLU A 124 9.91 -8.89 -2.23
C GLU A 124 9.60 -9.95 -1.15
N TRP A 125 10.15 -9.75 0.06
CA TRP A 125 9.99 -10.63 1.20
C TRP A 125 9.66 -9.81 2.45
N LEU A 126 8.49 -10.03 3.05
CA LEU A 126 8.12 -9.38 4.32
C LEU A 126 8.72 -10.08 5.55
N ASP A 127 9.04 -11.36 5.42
CA ASP A 127 9.59 -12.22 6.47
C ASP A 127 11.02 -12.62 6.08
N LYS A 128 12.01 -12.23 6.91
CA LYS A 128 13.43 -12.50 6.66
C LYS A 128 13.82 -13.98 6.76
N SER A 129 12.95 -14.85 7.30
CA SER A 129 13.19 -16.30 7.36
C SER A 129 13.25 -17.00 5.99
N LYS A 130 12.88 -16.31 4.91
CA LYS A 130 12.87 -16.81 3.52
C LYS A 130 14.02 -16.29 2.66
N ASP A 131 15.08 -15.75 3.27
CA ASP A 131 16.22 -15.18 2.54
C ASP A 131 17.01 -16.24 1.74
N TYR A 132 16.78 -16.27 0.43
CA TYR A 132 17.61 -16.99 -0.54
C TYR A 132 17.64 -16.25 -1.90
N PHE A 133 18.82 -15.71 -2.22
CA PHE A 133 19.27 -15.14 -3.50
C PHE A 133 18.91 -13.68 -3.88
N GLY A 134 19.88 -12.78 -3.69
CA GLY A 134 20.57 -12.10 -4.80
C GLY A 134 19.84 -10.98 -5.55
N THR A 135 20.17 -9.72 -5.24
CA THR A 135 19.51 -8.52 -5.77
C THR A 135 19.88 -8.12 -7.21
N GLY A 136 18.87 -7.61 -7.95
CA GLY A 136 19.03 -6.93 -9.24
C GLY A 136 18.34 -5.56 -9.23
N LYS A 137 19.01 -4.51 -9.72
CA LYS A 137 18.60 -3.11 -9.50
C LYS A 137 17.34 -2.70 -10.29
N THR A 138 16.19 -2.78 -9.64
CA THR A 138 15.06 -1.85 -9.81
C THR A 138 14.96 -1.07 -8.49
N VAL A 139 14.63 0.22 -8.52
CA VAL A 139 14.66 1.06 -7.30
C VAL A 139 13.23 1.20 -6.81
N PHE A 140 12.95 0.91 -5.54
CA PHE A 140 11.58 0.95 -5.01
C PHE A 140 11.44 2.04 -3.95
N ALA A 141 10.21 2.54 -3.81
CA ALA A 141 9.84 3.49 -2.78
C ALA A 141 8.84 2.85 -1.83
N PHE A 142 9.04 3.08 -0.55
CA PHE A 142 8.43 2.29 0.51
C PHE A 142 7.03 2.79 0.89
N LEU A 143 6.37 2.18 1.87
CA LEU A 143 5.18 2.77 2.48
C LEU A 143 5.08 2.32 3.93
N LEU A 144 5.20 3.29 4.85
CA LEU A 144 5.14 3.06 6.29
C LEU A 144 3.68 2.79 6.71
N MET A 145 3.37 1.53 7.03
CA MET A 145 2.25 1.22 7.93
C MET A 145 2.47 1.98 9.24
N ASN A 146 1.50 2.79 9.69
CA ASN A 146 1.63 3.62 10.89
C ASN A 146 2.89 4.52 10.87
N SER A 147 2.97 5.47 9.94
CA SER A 147 4.01 6.52 10.01
C SER A 147 3.70 7.56 11.10
N ALA A 148 4.72 7.95 11.87
CA ALA A 148 4.72 9.28 12.48
C ALA A 148 4.66 10.37 11.38
N SER A 149 4.10 11.54 11.67
CA SER A 149 3.90 12.56 10.63
C SER A 149 5.22 13.11 10.07
N ASP A 150 6.25 13.18 10.90
CA ASP A 150 7.60 13.56 10.48
C ASP A 150 8.23 12.51 9.54
N GLU A 151 7.98 11.22 9.79
CA GLU A 151 8.43 10.12 8.92
C GLU A 151 7.71 10.13 7.57
N LEU A 152 6.45 10.58 7.52
CA LEU A 152 5.70 10.74 6.27
C LEU A 152 6.27 11.85 5.39
N HIS A 153 6.73 12.96 6.00
CA HIS A 153 7.44 14.01 5.28
C HIS A 153 8.80 13.53 4.78
N LEU A 154 9.59 12.87 5.65
CA LEU A 154 10.87 12.26 5.27
C LEU A 154 10.70 11.25 4.13
N TYR A 155 9.64 10.44 4.16
CA TYR A 155 9.29 9.50 3.11
C TYR A 155 9.12 10.19 1.74
N PHE A 156 8.34 11.28 1.69
CA PHE A 156 8.11 11.99 0.43
C PHE A 156 9.38 12.69 -0.10
N ASP A 157 10.24 13.20 0.78
CA ASP A 157 11.55 13.74 0.38
C ASP A 157 12.48 12.66 -0.16
N LEU A 158 12.56 11.50 0.52
CA LEU A 158 13.32 10.34 0.05
C LEU A 158 12.79 9.82 -1.30
N LEU A 159 11.47 9.72 -1.47
CA LEU A 159 10.81 9.36 -2.74
C LEU A 159 11.20 10.32 -3.87
N LYS A 160 11.15 11.63 -3.61
CA LYS A 160 11.55 12.67 -4.58
C LYS A 160 13.01 12.54 -4.98
N VAL A 161 13.92 12.44 -4.02
CA VAL A 161 15.37 12.23 -4.26
C VAL A 161 15.62 10.93 -5.03
N THR A 162 14.84 9.89 -4.76
CA THR A 162 14.94 8.58 -5.42
C THR A 162 14.49 8.64 -6.87
N ILE A 163 13.38 9.31 -7.17
CA ILE A 163 12.93 9.56 -8.55
C ILE A 163 13.99 10.37 -9.33
N GLU A 164 14.51 11.45 -8.74
CA GLU A 164 15.54 12.27 -9.37
C GLU A 164 16.86 11.52 -9.62
N SER A 165 17.28 10.69 -8.67
CA SER A 165 18.50 9.89 -8.79
C SER A 165 18.34 8.78 -9.83
N THR A 166 17.19 8.11 -9.84
CA THR A 166 16.84 7.09 -10.85
C THR A 166 16.81 7.69 -12.25
N TYR A 167 16.21 8.87 -12.43
CA TYR A 167 16.25 9.61 -13.69
C TYR A 167 17.68 9.86 -14.17
N ARG A 168 18.56 10.37 -13.30
CA ARG A 168 19.97 10.67 -13.62
C ARG A 168 20.75 9.41 -13.98
N TRP A 169 20.67 8.36 -13.16
CA TRP A 169 21.42 7.10 -13.35
C TRP A 169 20.98 6.31 -14.58
N HIS A 170 19.72 6.43 -15.00
CA HIS A 170 19.20 5.79 -16.21
C HIS A 170 19.32 6.66 -17.47
N GLY A 171 20.23 7.64 -17.47
CA GLY A 171 20.55 8.45 -18.65
C GLY A 171 19.48 9.50 -18.97
N ASN A 172 18.97 10.18 -17.94
CA ASN A 172 17.91 11.20 -18.03
C ASN A 172 16.59 10.65 -18.61
N LYS A 173 16.28 9.39 -18.29
CA LYS A 173 15.01 8.76 -18.67
C LYS A 173 13.95 9.00 -17.60
N LYS A 174 12.79 9.50 -18.03
CA LYS A 174 11.60 9.64 -17.18
C LYS A 174 11.20 8.30 -16.56
N VAL A 175 10.79 8.34 -15.30
CA VAL A 175 10.48 7.19 -14.44
C VAL A 175 8.99 6.85 -14.55
N ILE A 176 8.67 5.55 -14.59
CA ILE A 176 7.32 5.05 -14.38
C ILE A 176 7.16 4.73 -12.89
N THR A 177 6.08 5.17 -12.27
CA THR A 177 5.73 4.74 -10.91
C THR A 177 4.64 3.67 -10.97
N LEU A 178 4.73 2.63 -10.15
CA LEU A 178 3.72 1.57 -10.03
C LEU A 178 3.19 1.53 -8.60
N GLY A 179 1.98 2.06 -8.37
CA GLY A 179 1.32 1.95 -7.06
C GLY A 179 0.49 0.68 -6.94
N HIS A 180 0.62 -0.05 -5.82
CA HIS A 180 -0.35 -1.08 -5.40
C HIS A 180 -1.17 -0.57 -4.22
N SER A 181 -2.49 -0.80 -4.24
CA SER A 181 -3.41 -0.49 -3.14
C SER A 181 -3.18 0.93 -2.57
N MET A 182 -2.93 1.08 -1.26
CA MET A 182 -2.70 2.37 -0.58
C MET A 182 -1.53 3.21 -1.14
N GLY A 183 -0.57 2.60 -1.84
CA GLY A 183 0.47 3.32 -2.57
C GLY A 183 -0.07 4.30 -3.62
N ASN A 184 -1.28 4.06 -4.14
CA ASN A 184 -1.92 4.91 -5.13
C ASN A 184 -2.45 6.25 -4.54
N PRO A 185 -3.31 6.27 -3.50
CA PRO A 185 -3.63 7.49 -2.75
C PRO A 185 -2.40 8.26 -2.25
N MET A 186 -1.33 7.57 -1.85
CA MET A 186 -0.08 8.21 -1.42
C MET A 186 0.67 8.90 -2.57
N MET A 187 0.74 8.27 -3.75
CA MET A 187 1.28 8.93 -4.95
C MET A 187 0.41 10.09 -5.43
N LEU A 188 -0.92 10.01 -5.28
CA LEU A 188 -1.83 11.11 -5.59
C LEU A 188 -1.54 12.34 -4.70
N TYR A 189 -1.36 12.12 -3.40
CA TYR A 189 -0.97 13.17 -2.46
C TYR A 189 0.38 13.78 -2.85
N PHE A 190 1.39 12.95 -3.14
CA PHE A 190 2.70 13.39 -3.59
C PHE A 190 2.60 14.31 -4.82
N TYR A 191 1.86 13.88 -5.86
CA TYR A 191 1.70 14.64 -7.10
C TYR A 191 0.90 15.95 -6.97
N ASN A 192 0.01 16.06 -5.98
CA ASN A 192 -0.86 17.20 -5.80
C ASN A 192 -0.40 18.17 -4.70
N LYS A 193 0.43 17.72 -3.75
CA LYS A 193 0.83 18.49 -2.56
C LYS A 193 2.35 18.67 -2.39
N ILE A 194 3.18 17.76 -2.90
CA ILE A 194 4.65 17.77 -2.68
C ILE A 194 5.44 18.27 -3.90
N VAL A 195 4.99 17.95 -5.12
CA VAL A 195 5.69 18.33 -6.36
C VAL A 195 4.84 19.18 -7.30
N ASN A 196 5.49 20.10 -8.03
CA ASN A 196 4.84 20.97 -9.00
C ASN A 196 4.77 20.32 -10.40
N GLN A 197 4.06 20.97 -11.34
CA GLN A 197 3.85 20.42 -12.68
C GLN A 197 5.16 20.29 -13.48
N ASP A 198 6.07 21.26 -13.40
CA ASP A 198 7.36 21.21 -14.11
C ASP A 198 8.23 20.03 -13.65
N TRP A 199 8.22 19.73 -12.35
CA TRP A 199 8.91 18.57 -11.80
C TRP A 199 8.28 17.26 -12.31
N LYS A 200 6.95 17.16 -12.31
CA LYS A 200 6.22 16.00 -12.83
C LYS A 200 6.52 15.79 -14.32
N ASP A 201 6.47 16.85 -15.11
CA ASP A 201 6.74 16.82 -16.55
C ASP A 201 8.20 16.47 -16.89
N LYS A 202 9.15 16.84 -16.02
CA LYS A 202 10.56 16.48 -16.18
C LYS A 202 10.86 15.03 -15.82
N TYR A 203 10.35 14.53 -14.70
CA TYR A 203 10.81 13.27 -14.11
C TYR A 203 9.87 12.07 -14.30
N ILE A 204 8.56 12.28 -14.51
CA ILE A 204 7.56 11.20 -14.57
C ILE A 204 7.14 10.92 -16.02
N GLU A 205 7.18 9.65 -16.42
CA GLU A 205 6.61 9.18 -17.69
C GLU A 205 5.12 8.87 -17.52
N SER A 206 4.81 8.03 -16.53
CA SER A 206 3.45 7.66 -16.15
C SER A 206 3.37 7.14 -14.72
N HIS A 207 2.15 7.14 -14.20
CA HIS A 207 1.75 6.41 -13.02
C HIS A 207 0.87 5.24 -13.45
N VAL A 208 1.35 4.02 -13.22
CA VAL A 208 0.56 2.80 -13.36
C VAL A 208 -0.02 2.48 -11.98
N SER A 209 -1.31 2.24 -11.94
CA SER A 209 -2.06 2.10 -10.71
C SER A 209 -2.74 0.74 -10.67
N LEU A 210 -2.43 -0.08 -9.68
CA LEU A 210 -3.00 -1.41 -9.45
C LEU A 210 -3.89 -1.38 -8.19
N ALA A 211 -5.17 -1.73 -8.36
CA ALA A 211 -6.15 -1.92 -7.29
C ALA A 211 -6.24 -0.75 -6.29
N ALA A 212 -6.29 0.49 -6.80
CA ALA A 212 -6.27 1.69 -5.99
C ALA A 212 -7.58 1.96 -5.23
N PRO A 213 -7.56 2.08 -3.89
CA PRO A 213 -8.71 2.50 -3.09
C PRO A 213 -8.83 4.02 -3.07
N TRP A 214 -9.04 4.66 -4.22
CA TRP A 214 -9.05 6.13 -4.32
C TRP A 214 -10.04 6.81 -3.37
N GLY A 215 -11.25 6.23 -3.24
CA GLY A 215 -12.29 6.66 -2.29
C GLY A 215 -12.30 5.88 -0.98
N GLY A 216 -11.22 5.18 -0.63
CA GLY A 216 -11.14 4.25 0.50
C GLY A 216 -11.79 2.89 0.23
N ALA A 217 -11.87 2.05 1.26
CA ALA A 217 -12.46 0.71 1.19
C ALA A 217 -13.35 0.47 2.43
N MET A 218 -14.55 -0.08 2.25
CA MET A 218 -15.48 -0.28 3.38
C MET A 218 -14.98 -1.30 4.41
N GLN A 219 -14.06 -2.19 4.04
CA GLN A 219 -13.41 -3.17 4.92
C GLN A 219 -12.89 -2.55 6.23
N ILE A 220 -12.42 -1.29 6.20
CA ILE A 220 -11.89 -0.59 7.38
C ILE A 220 -12.96 -0.35 8.47
N VAL A 221 -14.24 -0.18 8.10
CA VAL A 221 -15.33 0.07 9.06
C VAL A 221 -15.57 -1.15 9.94
N ARG A 222 -15.37 -2.36 9.39
CA ARG A 222 -15.42 -3.61 10.16
C ARG A 222 -14.26 -3.75 11.15
N LEU A 223 -13.09 -3.18 10.85
CA LEU A 223 -11.91 -3.27 11.72
C LEU A 223 -12.02 -2.36 12.95
N PHE A 224 -12.64 -1.18 12.83
CA PHE A 224 -12.89 -0.28 13.97
C PHE A 224 -14.08 -0.70 14.85
N ALA A 225 -14.91 -1.62 14.38
CA ALA A 225 -16.12 -2.04 15.07
C ALA A 225 -15.84 -3.13 16.13
N SER A 226 -15.50 -2.73 17.37
CA SER A 226 -15.70 -3.53 18.61
C SER A 226 -16.23 -2.69 19.81
N GLY A 227 -17.48 -2.89 20.29
CA GLY A 227 -18.06 -2.21 21.46
C GLY A 227 -19.57 -2.46 21.72
N TYR A 228 -20.32 -1.45 22.20
CA TYR A 228 -21.80 -1.48 22.30
C TYR A 228 -22.55 -0.20 21.80
N ASN A 229 -23.39 -0.27 20.73
CA ASN A 229 -24.52 0.66 20.44
C ASN A 229 -25.45 0.22 19.26
N MET A 230 -26.34 1.07 18.70
CA MET A 230 -27.29 0.70 17.61
C MET A 230 -27.67 1.86 16.63
N ASN A 231 -26.70 2.51 16.00
CA ASN A 231 -26.99 3.58 15.03
C ASN A 231 -26.69 3.19 13.57
N TYR A 232 -27.31 3.87 12.60
CA TYR A 232 -27.05 3.70 11.17
C TYR A 232 -26.00 4.73 10.73
N TYR A 233 -24.73 4.35 10.71
CA TYR A 233 -23.66 5.27 10.33
C TYR A 233 -23.59 5.50 8.82
N ARG A 234 -23.29 6.74 8.44
CA ARG A 234 -22.98 7.18 7.08
C ARG A 234 -21.71 8.02 7.14
N LEU A 235 -21.11 8.32 5.98
CA LEU A 235 -19.99 9.28 5.90
C LEU A 235 -20.33 10.68 6.46
N ALA A 236 -21.62 11.01 6.64
CA ALA A 236 -22.09 12.24 7.28
C ALA A 236 -22.08 12.20 8.82
N ASN A 237 -21.95 11.02 9.44
CA ASN A 237 -22.09 10.80 10.89
C ASN A 237 -20.91 9.96 11.43
N VAL A 238 -19.69 10.20 10.91
CA VAL A 238 -18.48 9.46 11.30
C VAL A 238 -18.00 9.83 12.70
N GLU A 239 -18.29 11.05 13.17
CA GLU A 239 -18.05 11.46 14.57
C GLU A 239 -18.83 10.60 15.56
N GLU A 240 -20.14 10.42 15.32
CA GLU A 240 -21.01 9.55 16.14
C GLU A 240 -20.50 8.10 16.16
N PHE A 241 -20.02 7.58 15.03
CA PHE A 241 -19.39 6.25 14.97
C PHE A 241 -18.19 6.14 15.91
N PHE A 242 -17.25 7.09 15.87
CA PHE A 242 -16.07 7.07 16.72
C PHE A 242 -16.40 7.25 18.21
N GLN A 243 -17.44 8.03 18.54
CA GLN A 243 -17.97 8.12 19.90
C GLN A 243 -18.59 6.79 20.37
N ASP A 244 -19.40 6.15 19.53
CA ASP A 244 -20.13 4.91 19.85
C ASP A 244 -19.22 3.68 20.01
N ILE A 245 -18.11 3.61 19.26
CA ILE A 245 -17.05 2.58 19.48
C ILE A 245 -16.10 2.93 20.63
N LYS A 246 -16.34 4.04 21.36
CA LYS A 246 -15.49 4.55 22.46
C LYS A 246 -14.06 4.90 22.03
N TYR A 247 -13.86 5.30 20.77
CA TYR A 247 -12.58 5.73 20.22
C TYR A 247 -12.68 7.16 19.62
N PRO A 248 -12.98 8.19 20.43
CA PRO A 248 -13.17 9.56 19.93
C PRO A 248 -11.89 10.14 19.28
N LEU A 249 -10.70 9.66 19.67
CA LEU A 249 -9.43 10.02 19.03
C LEU A 249 -9.41 9.69 17.52
N GLY A 250 -10.10 8.62 17.13
CA GLY A 250 -10.23 8.21 15.73
C GLY A 250 -10.97 9.22 14.86
N TRP A 251 -11.85 10.05 15.45
CA TRP A 251 -12.49 11.15 14.72
C TRP A 251 -11.50 12.25 14.37
N ASP A 252 -10.60 12.64 15.28
CA ASP A 252 -9.58 13.64 15.00
C ASP A 252 -8.57 13.13 13.96
N GLN A 253 -8.16 11.86 14.07
CA GLN A 253 -7.32 11.20 13.06
C GLN A 253 -8.00 11.16 11.69
N TYR A 254 -9.28 10.76 11.64
CA TYR A 254 -10.08 10.74 10.40
C TYR A 254 -10.20 12.14 9.79
N ARG A 255 -10.45 13.18 10.60
CA ARG A 255 -10.54 14.57 10.14
C ARG A 255 -9.26 15.04 9.44
N VAL A 256 -8.09 14.66 9.94
CA VAL A 256 -6.80 14.96 9.30
C VAL A 256 -6.62 14.15 8.02
N ALA A 257 -6.77 12.82 8.11
CA ALA A 257 -6.53 11.91 6.99
C ALA A 257 -7.48 12.13 5.80
N ALA A 258 -8.78 12.33 6.06
CA ALA A 258 -9.79 12.52 5.02
C ALA A 258 -9.58 13.79 4.18
N GLN A 259 -8.85 14.78 4.69
CA GLN A 259 -8.55 16.02 3.97
C GLN A 259 -7.31 15.93 3.06
N MET A 260 -6.43 14.93 3.26
CA MET A 260 -5.14 14.84 2.57
C MET A 260 -5.26 14.91 1.04
N ASN A 261 -6.15 14.09 0.46
CA ASN A 261 -6.38 14.02 -0.97
C ASN A 261 -7.58 14.85 -1.46
N GLY A 262 -8.29 15.55 -0.57
CA GLY A 262 -9.40 16.44 -0.90
C GLY A 262 -10.43 15.82 -1.84
N ASN A 263 -10.64 16.44 -3.01
CA ASN A 263 -11.62 16.01 -4.00
C ASN A 263 -11.16 14.87 -4.93
N LEU A 264 -9.96 14.30 -4.69
CA LEU A 264 -9.28 13.35 -5.58
C LEU A 264 -9.00 13.98 -6.95
N ASP A 265 -8.40 15.18 -6.92
CA ASP A 265 -8.03 15.95 -8.09
C ASP A 265 -6.99 15.20 -8.96
N PRO A 266 -7.09 15.27 -10.31
CA PRO A 266 -6.22 14.52 -11.22
C PRO A 266 -4.72 14.85 -11.04
N PRO A 267 -3.82 13.85 -11.09
CA PRO A 267 -2.43 14.02 -10.65
C PRO A 267 -1.53 14.85 -11.58
N GLY A 268 -1.99 15.25 -12.77
CA GLY A 268 -1.17 15.97 -13.76
C GLY A 268 -0.06 15.11 -14.39
N VAL A 269 -0.21 13.79 -14.40
CA VAL A 269 0.69 12.83 -15.09
C VAL A 269 -0.12 11.88 -15.97
N LYS A 270 0.54 11.16 -16.88
CA LYS A 270 -0.11 10.07 -17.64
C LYS A 270 -0.48 8.96 -16.66
N VAL A 271 -1.73 8.47 -16.68
CA VAL A 271 -2.20 7.42 -15.76
C VAL A 271 -2.66 6.17 -16.51
N HIS A 272 -2.26 5.00 -16.01
CA HIS A 272 -2.79 3.71 -16.41
C HIS A 272 -3.47 3.07 -15.19
N CYS A 273 -4.79 3.23 -15.08
CA CYS A 273 -5.60 2.76 -13.97
C CYS A 273 -6.07 1.33 -14.21
N ILE A 274 -5.65 0.38 -13.37
CA ILE A 274 -5.89 -1.05 -13.52
C ILE A 274 -6.54 -1.57 -12.24
N TYR A 275 -7.73 -2.17 -12.33
CA TYR A 275 -8.51 -2.57 -11.15
C TYR A 275 -9.29 -3.88 -11.37
N GLY A 276 -9.52 -4.60 -10.28
CA GLY A 276 -10.34 -5.80 -10.25
C GLY A 276 -11.84 -5.50 -10.10
N THR A 277 -12.67 -6.36 -10.66
CA THR A 277 -14.15 -6.34 -10.55
C THR A 277 -14.69 -7.78 -10.54
N GLY A 278 -15.98 -7.93 -10.27
CA GLY A 278 -16.70 -9.21 -10.30
C GLY A 278 -16.50 -10.08 -9.05
N LEU A 279 -16.00 -9.54 -7.95
CA LEU A 279 -15.82 -10.23 -6.67
C LEU A 279 -16.63 -9.58 -5.55
N ASP A 280 -17.27 -10.42 -4.73
CA ASP A 280 -18.07 -10.01 -3.58
C ASP A 280 -17.22 -9.18 -2.61
N THR A 281 -17.45 -7.87 -2.60
CA THR A 281 -16.69 -6.91 -1.81
C THR A 281 -17.61 -6.25 -0.77
N PRO A 282 -17.28 -6.27 0.53
CA PRO A 282 -18.14 -5.71 1.57
C PRO A 282 -18.52 -4.25 1.30
N GLU A 283 -19.81 -3.92 1.34
CA GLU A 283 -20.31 -2.54 1.20
C GLU A 283 -20.96 -2.00 2.48
N LYS A 284 -21.65 -2.86 3.23
CA LYS A 284 -22.39 -2.49 4.44
C LYS A 284 -22.31 -3.61 5.47
N PHE A 285 -22.31 -3.23 6.73
CA PHE A 285 -22.28 -4.13 7.87
C PHE A 285 -23.54 -3.92 8.70
N TYR A 286 -24.22 -5.01 9.04
CA TYR A 286 -25.46 -5.02 9.80
C TYR A 286 -25.27 -5.88 11.04
N TRP A 287 -25.53 -5.29 12.20
CA TRP A 287 -25.53 -6.00 13.47
C TRP A 287 -26.94 -6.14 14.01
N ALA A 288 -27.20 -7.25 14.70
CA ALA A 288 -28.42 -7.41 15.47
C ALA A 288 -28.43 -6.44 16.68
N LYS A 289 -29.63 -6.17 17.20
CA LYS A 289 -29.83 -5.33 18.39
C LYS A 289 -29.02 -5.84 19.58
N GLY A 290 -28.10 -5.02 20.09
CA GLY A 290 -27.21 -5.36 21.21
C GLY A 290 -25.92 -6.12 20.85
N TYR A 291 -25.65 -6.33 19.55
CA TYR A 291 -24.46 -7.02 19.05
C TYR A 291 -23.42 -6.09 18.41
N PHE A 292 -23.77 -4.85 18.06
CA PHE A 292 -22.81 -3.86 17.54
C PHE A 292 -22.08 -3.17 18.70
N PRO A 293 -20.78 -2.83 18.54
CA PRO A 293 -19.88 -3.44 17.57
C PRO A 293 -19.23 -4.79 17.92
N ASP A 294 -19.24 -5.29 19.16
CA ASP A 294 -18.36 -6.40 19.64
C ASP A 294 -18.52 -7.77 18.95
N TYR A 295 -19.61 -8.02 18.22
CA TYR A 295 -19.86 -9.32 17.57
C TYR A 295 -19.71 -9.24 16.04
N PRO A 296 -19.56 -10.36 15.32
CA PRO A 296 -19.52 -10.35 13.86
C PRO A 296 -20.80 -9.79 13.21
N PRO A 297 -20.72 -8.81 12.30
CA PRO A 297 -21.87 -8.35 11.51
C PRO A 297 -22.29 -9.37 10.45
N SER A 298 -23.55 -9.32 10.02
CA SER A 298 -23.92 -9.77 8.68
C SER A 298 -23.46 -8.73 7.65
N ILE A 299 -22.94 -9.21 6.52
CA ILE A 299 -22.27 -8.39 5.52
C ILE A 299 -23.13 -8.35 4.26
N VAL A 300 -23.38 -7.14 3.74
CA VAL A 300 -23.91 -6.95 2.40
C VAL A 300 -22.74 -6.63 1.48
N TYR A 301 -22.61 -7.43 0.43
CA TYR A 301 -21.57 -7.32 -0.58
C TYR A 301 -22.07 -6.57 -1.81
N GLY A 302 -21.14 -5.92 -2.50
CA GLY A 302 -21.31 -5.32 -3.83
C GLY A 302 -20.08 -5.61 -4.69
N ASP A 303 -20.00 -4.98 -5.87
CA ASP A 303 -18.93 -5.23 -6.84
C ASP A 303 -17.58 -4.61 -6.41
N GLY A 304 -16.47 -5.27 -6.77
CA GLY A 304 -15.10 -4.88 -6.47
C GLY A 304 -14.09 -6.02 -6.66
N ASP A 305 -12.94 -5.90 -6.00
CA ASP A 305 -11.83 -6.88 -6.03
C ASP A 305 -11.73 -7.78 -4.78
N GLY A 306 -12.77 -7.79 -3.94
CA GLY A 306 -12.82 -8.47 -2.64
C GLY A 306 -12.43 -7.58 -1.45
N THR A 307 -11.69 -6.48 -1.68
CA THR A 307 -11.32 -5.51 -0.64
C THR A 307 -11.81 -4.10 -0.97
N VAL A 308 -11.58 -3.64 -2.20
CA VAL A 308 -11.87 -2.29 -2.70
C VAL A 308 -13.14 -2.34 -3.55
N ASN A 309 -14.17 -1.62 -3.13
CA ASN A 309 -15.41 -1.52 -3.88
C ASN A 309 -15.16 -0.87 -5.25
N ARG A 310 -15.80 -1.38 -6.30
CA ARG A 310 -15.68 -0.87 -7.68
C ARG A 310 -15.82 0.65 -7.78
N ARG A 311 -16.81 1.24 -7.10
CA ARG A 311 -17.04 2.69 -7.01
C ARG A 311 -15.83 3.52 -6.52
N SER A 312 -14.94 2.90 -5.74
CA SER A 312 -13.71 3.51 -5.23
C SER A 312 -12.57 3.37 -6.25
N ALA A 313 -12.39 2.18 -6.82
CA ALA A 313 -11.41 1.93 -7.88
C ALA A 313 -11.68 2.77 -9.14
N GLU A 314 -12.96 2.98 -9.49
CA GLU A 314 -13.38 3.70 -10.69
C GLU A 314 -13.27 5.23 -10.61
N VAL A 315 -12.80 5.80 -9.49
CA VAL A 315 -12.58 7.26 -9.38
C VAL A 315 -11.74 7.82 -10.52
N CYS A 316 -10.74 7.06 -10.97
CA CYS A 316 -9.84 7.45 -12.06
C CYS A 316 -10.54 7.64 -13.41
N LEU A 317 -11.75 7.08 -13.64
CA LEU A 317 -12.53 7.30 -14.86
C LEU A 317 -13.01 8.77 -14.99
N ARG A 318 -13.01 9.52 -13.89
CA ARG A 318 -13.35 10.96 -13.86
C ARG A 318 -12.22 11.84 -14.41
N TRP A 319 -11.00 11.30 -14.50
CA TRP A 319 -9.83 12.02 -14.99
C TRP A 319 -9.64 11.79 -16.49
N ASN A 320 -9.38 12.85 -17.24
CA ASN A 320 -9.16 12.82 -18.69
C ASN A 320 -8.28 14.00 -19.13
N GLU A 321 -7.90 14.06 -20.42
CA GLU A 321 -6.96 15.08 -20.92
C GLU A 321 -7.43 16.54 -20.67
N SER A 322 -8.74 16.81 -20.55
CA SER A 322 -9.25 18.17 -20.29
C SER A 322 -9.08 18.65 -18.84
N ASN A 323 -9.08 17.75 -17.85
CA ASN A 323 -8.91 18.10 -16.43
C ASN A 323 -7.56 17.67 -15.84
N ASN A 324 -6.85 16.73 -16.47
CA ASN A 324 -5.55 16.21 -16.06
C ASN A 324 -4.37 16.92 -16.77
N VAL A 325 -4.45 18.23 -16.98
CA VAL A 325 -3.38 19.07 -17.57
C VAL A 325 -2.87 18.52 -18.92
N GLY A 326 -3.78 18.10 -19.81
CA GLY A 326 -3.46 17.50 -21.11
C GLY A 326 -2.83 16.11 -21.05
N LYS A 327 -2.70 15.49 -19.86
CA LYS A 327 -2.12 14.15 -19.71
C LYS A 327 -3.20 13.07 -19.81
N ARG A 328 -2.93 12.05 -20.63
CA ARG A 328 -3.84 10.93 -20.86
C ARG A 328 -4.07 10.10 -19.60
N VAL A 329 -5.32 9.68 -19.40
CA VAL A 329 -5.71 8.63 -18.47
C VAL A 329 -6.26 7.47 -19.28
N THR A 330 -5.84 6.25 -18.95
CA THR A 330 -6.37 5.00 -19.53
C THR A 330 -6.84 4.09 -18.41
N THR A 331 -7.91 3.33 -18.66
CA THR A 331 -8.57 2.49 -17.66
C THR A 331 -8.66 1.05 -18.16
N HIS A 332 -8.39 0.10 -17.27
CA HIS A 332 -8.29 -1.32 -17.59
C HIS A 332 -8.95 -2.14 -16.48
N GLU A 333 -10.20 -2.54 -16.72
CA GLU A 333 -10.94 -3.45 -15.85
C GLU A 333 -10.42 -4.89 -16.03
N ILE A 334 -10.21 -5.61 -14.93
CA ILE A 334 -9.81 -7.02 -14.93
C ILE A 334 -10.83 -7.84 -14.12
N PRO A 335 -11.87 -8.40 -14.76
CA PRO A 335 -12.86 -9.22 -14.09
C PRO A 335 -12.24 -10.45 -13.41
N GLY A 336 -12.66 -10.73 -12.17
CA GLY A 336 -12.19 -11.84 -11.35
C GLY A 336 -10.79 -11.66 -10.73
N ALA A 337 -10.16 -10.49 -10.85
CA ALA A 337 -8.89 -10.22 -10.17
C ALA A 337 -9.12 -9.81 -8.72
N GLU A 338 -8.69 -10.66 -7.78
CA GLU A 338 -8.69 -10.36 -6.34
C GLU A 338 -7.59 -9.34 -5.98
N HIS A 339 -7.85 -8.52 -4.96
CA HIS A 339 -7.04 -7.37 -4.53
C HIS A 339 -5.52 -7.62 -4.44
N MET A 340 -5.12 -8.75 -3.85
CA MET A 340 -3.71 -9.14 -3.74
C MET A 340 -3.24 -9.95 -4.95
N ALA A 341 -4.09 -10.86 -5.45
CA ALA A 341 -3.81 -11.71 -6.61
C ALA A 341 -3.63 -10.91 -7.91
N ILE A 342 -4.12 -9.67 -8.01
CA ILE A 342 -3.95 -8.80 -9.19
C ILE A 342 -2.46 -8.58 -9.53
N MET A 343 -1.56 -8.59 -8.54
CA MET A 343 -0.12 -8.47 -8.76
C MET A 343 0.48 -9.69 -9.48
N GLN A 344 -0.19 -10.84 -9.40
CA GLN A 344 0.19 -12.08 -10.07
C GLN A 344 -0.70 -12.39 -11.29
N ASN A 345 -1.71 -11.55 -11.58
CA ASN A 345 -2.65 -11.78 -12.66
C ASN A 345 -1.99 -11.56 -14.04
N PRO A 346 -2.03 -12.53 -14.96
CA PRO A 346 -1.37 -12.41 -16.27
C PRO A 346 -1.81 -11.21 -17.11
N ALA A 347 -3.06 -10.77 -17.01
CA ALA A 347 -3.56 -9.61 -17.74
C ALA A 347 -3.02 -8.30 -17.15
N ALA A 348 -2.99 -8.19 -15.81
CA ALA A 348 -2.39 -7.05 -15.11
C ALA A 348 -0.89 -6.94 -15.43
N ILE A 349 -0.18 -8.07 -15.37
CA ILE A 349 1.24 -8.17 -15.70
C ILE A 349 1.51 -7.73 -17.15
N GLU A 350 0.69 -8.15 -18.12
CA GLU A 350 0.84 -7.74 -19.52
C GLU A 350 0.55 -6.23 -19.72
N LEU A 351 -0.38 -5.64 -18.97
CA LEU A 351 -0.61 -4.19 -18.99
C LEU A 351 0.57 -3.41 -18.40
N VAL A 352 1.10 -3.83 -17.25
CA VAL A 352 2.32 -3.26 -16.65
C VAL A 352 3.50 -3.39 -17.61
N ARG A 353 3.67 -4.56 -18.27
CA ARG A 353 4.68 -4.76 -19.32
C ARG A 353 4.50 -3.76 -20.47
N LYS A 354 3.28 -3.60 -20.98
CA LYS A 354 3.02 -2.63 -22.07
C LYS A 354 3.35 -1.20 -21.64
N ALA A 355 3.07 -0.79 -20.40
CA ALA A 355 3.48 0.52 -19.88
C ALA A 355 5.02 0.68 -19.90
N ILE A 356 5.76 -0.28 -19.32
CA ILE A 356 7.24 -0.27 -19.22
C ILE A 356 7.93 -0.22 -20.58
N TYR A 357 7.33 -0.84 -21.59
CA TYR A 357 7.82 -0.88 -22.96
C TYR A 357 7.23 0.24 -23.85
N GLY A 358 6.39 1.13 -23.32
CA GLY A 358 5.73 2.21 -24.06
C GLY A 358 4.89 1.69 -25.22
N LEU A 359 3.93 0.82 -24.88
CA LEU A 359 2.97 0.12 -25.75
C LEU A 359 1.50 0.31 -25.29
N LEU A 360 1.25 1.27 -24.38
CA LEU A 360 -0.07 1.75 -23.93
C LEU A 360 -0.27 3.23 -24.32
#